data_AF-A0A4P2QJT7-F1
#
_entry.id   AF-A0A4P2QJT7-F1
#
_cell.length_a   1.000
_cell.length_b   1.000
_cell.length_c   1.000
_cell.angle_alpha   90.00
_cell.angle_beta   90.00
_cell.angle_gamma   90.00
#
_symmetry.space_group_name_H-M   'P 1'
#
loop_
_entity.id
_entity.type
_entity.pdbx_description
1 polymer ?
#
loop_
_entity_poly.entity_id
_entity_poly.type
_entity_poly.pdbx_seq_one_letter_code
_entity_poly.pdbx_strand_id
1 'polypeptide(L)'
;MFEYSPAWPHSALQSAFAEVYFVVGTNKTHHAGTDLQTSRTMVILRDGGALTLVNTVRLTEHGLGELEKLGRVRDVVRLGAFHGRDDPFYRDRYGATTWALPGVRCADGRPADRELDPTAPFPAHGGKVFVFSTAAFPEAAVVLPQEGGILITCDAVQNWTRVDPFFSKETGDSFLEQGLIGAANIPSTWLSACSPDAADYRRLVSLTFRHLISAHGEPLRDDAQALLRRRIAAAFPE
;
A
#
# COMPACT_ATOMS: atom_id res chain seq x y z
N MET A 1 15.86 -21.85 -3.92
CA MET A 1 15.94 -20.77 -2.91
C MET A 1 15.47 -19.51 -3.58
N PHE A 2 14.47 -18.81 -3.03
CA PHE A 2 13.98 -17.57 -3.63
C PHE A 2 15.00 -16.46 -3.39
N GLU A 3 15.35 -15.72 -4.45
CA GLU A 3 16.26 -14.58 -4.35
C GLU A 3 15.43 -13.33 -4.02
N TYR A 4 15.67 -12.73 -2.86
CA TYR A 4 14.95 -11.54 -2.46
C TYR A 4 15.46 -10.29 -3.18
N SER A 5 14.60 -9.27 -3.34
CA SER A 5 15.05 -7.94 -3.75
C SER A 5 16.15 -7.42 -2.81
N PRO A 6 17.14 -6.68 -3.32
CA PRO A 6 18.06 -5.94 -2.45
C PRO A 6 17.30 -4.89 -1.64
N ALA A 7 17.86 -4.54 -0.48
CA ALA A 7 17.41 -3.40 0.30
C ALA A 7 17.89 -2.11 -0.37
N TRP A 8 17.04 -1.50 -1.20
CA TRP A 8 17.30 -0.18 -1.77
C TRP A 8 17.13 0.93 -0.72
N PRO A 9 17.59 2.17 -1.01
CA PRO A 9 17.37 3.31 -0.13
C PRO A 9 15.89 3.47 0.27
N HIS A 10 15.68 3.81 1.53
CA HIS A 10 14.38 4.12 2.09
C HIS A 10 14.52 5.17 3.20
N SER A 11 13.43 5.83 3.55
CA SER A 11 13.40 6.81 4.64
C SER A 11 13.59 6.12 5.99
N ALA A 12 13.81 6.91 7.04
CA ALA A 12 13.53 6.42 8.39
C ALA A 12 12.05 6.03 8.53
N LEU A 13 11.75 5.19 9.52
CA LEU A 13 10.36 4.93 9.93
C LEU A 13 9.81 6.20 10.58
N GLN A 14 8.61 6.59 10.18
CA GLN A 14 7.97 7.83 10.63
C GLN A 14 6.60 7.50 11.24
N SER A 15 6.24 8.18 12.33
CA SER A 15 4.88 8.08 12.88
C SER A 15 3.92 8.88 12.01
N ALA A 16 2.90 8.22 11.47
CA ALA A 16 1.77 8.89 10.84
C ALA A 16 0.75 9.31 11.91
N PHE A 17 0.44 8.40 12.83
CA PHE A 17 -0.49 8.56 13.95
C PHE A 17 -0.02 7.73 15.14
N ALA A 18 -0.77 7.76 16.25
CA ALA A 18 -0.54 6.86 17.36
C ALA A 18 -0.62 5.40 16.88
N GLU A 19 0.42 4.61 17.16
CA GLU A 19 0.51 3.19 16.79
C GLU A 19 0.46 2.89 15.27
N VAL A 20 0.53 3.92 14.41
CA VAL A 20 0.57 3.80 12.96
C VAL A 20 1.80 4.51 12.42
N TYR A 21 2.69 3.75 11.81
CA TYR A 21 3.93 4.22 11.23
C TYR A 21 3.98 3.92 9.74
N PHE A 22 4.88 4.59 9.03
CA PHE A 22 5.13 4.31 7.63
C PHE A 22 6.60 4.50 7.29
N VAL A 23 7.00 3.93 6.16
CA VAL A 23 8.31 4.11 5.56
C VAL A 23 8.15 4.18 4.05
N VAL A 24 8.82 5.16 3.44
CA VAL A 24 8.86 5.32 1.99
C VAL A 24 10.18 4.76 1.50
N GLY A 25 10.17 3.89 0.49
CA GLY A 25 11.40 3.33 -0.07
C GLY A 25 11.36 3.19 -1.57
N THR A 26 12.53 2.98 -2.16
CA THR A 26 12.67 2.81 -3.60
C THR A 26 11.98 1.53 -4.09
N ASN A 27 11.38 1.62 -5.27
CA ASN A 27 10.99 0.50 -6.10
C ASN A 27 11.66 0.64 -7.47
N LYS A 28 12.26 -0.43 -7.96
CA LYS A 28 12.78 -0.51 -9.32
C LYS A 28 12.10 -1.65 -10.07
N THR A 29 11.57 -1.35 -11.24
CA THR A 29 10.88 -2.30 -12.10
C THR A 29 11.29 -2.08 -13.54
N HIS A 30 11.36 -3.16 -14.31
CA HIS A 30 11.51 -3.09 -15.76
C HIS A 30 10.16 -3.41 -16.41
N HIS A 31 9.59 -2.49 -17.17
CA HIS A 31 8.29 -2.67 -17.82
C HIS A 31 8.30 -2.08 -19.23
N ALA A 32 7.82 -2.86 -20.21
CA ALA A 32 7.74 -2.44 -21.61
C ALA A 32 9.04 -1.83 -22.16
N GLY A 33 10.20 -2.40 -21.80
CA GLY A 33 11.52 -1.92 -22.23
C GLY A 33 12.03 -0.68 -21.50
N THR A 34 11.33 -0.21 -20.48
CA THR A 34 11.70 0.98 -19.69
C THR A 34 12.03 0.58 -18.25
N ASP A 35 13.15 1.09 -17.75
CA ASP A 35 13.48 1.02 -16.33
C ASP A 35 12.77 2.16 -15.59
N LEU A 36 11.93 1.80 -14.63
CA LEU A 36 11.21 2.74 -13.78
C LEU A 36 11.78 2.68 -12.38
N GLN A 37 11.99 3.85 -11.79
CA GLN A 37 12.31 3.99 -10.38
C GLN A 37 11.31 4.94 -9.72
N THR A 38 10.42 4.39 -8.93
CA THR A 38 9.44 5.13 -8.11
C THR A 38 9.75 4.95 -6.64
N SER A 39 9.06 5.69 -5.78
CA SER A 39 8.91 5.29 -4.38
C SER A 39 7.78 4.28 -4.21
N ARG A 40 7.64 3.75 -3.00
CA ARG A 40 6.50 2.97 -2.49
C ARG A 40 6.50 3.07 -0.98
N THR A 41 5.35 2.82 -0.37
CA THR A 41 5.12 3.06 1.06
C THR A 41 4.65 1.78 1.73
N MET A 42 5.38 1.38 2.77
CA MET A 42 4.92 0.34 3.70
C MET A 42 4.28 1.02 4.91
N VAL A 43 3.11 0.55 5.32
CA VAL A 43 2.45 0.93 6.57
C VAL A 43 2.76 -0.12 7.63
N ILE A 44 3.04 0.33 8.85
CA ILE A 44 3.37 -0.51 10.00
C ILE A 44 2.35 -0.20 11.08
N LEU A 45 1.56 -1.20 11.44
CA LEU A 45 0.55 -1.10 12.49
C LEU A 45 1.06 -1.80 13.73
N ARG A 46 1.11 -1.08 14.86
CA ARG A 46 1.50 -1.66 16.15
C ARG A 46 0.26 -1.95 16.99
N ASP A 47 0.24 -3.14 17.58
CA ASP A 47 -0.81 -3.57 18.51
C ASP A 47 -0.19 -4.42 19.62
N GLY A 48 -0.10 -3.88 20.84
CA GLY A 48 0.46 -4.60 21.99
C GLY A 48 1.90 -5.11 21.78
N GLY A 49 2.70 -4.44 20.95
CA GLY A 49 4.06 -4.85 20.60
C GLY A 49 4.15 -5.87 19.45
N ALA A 50 3.03 -6.34 18.90
CA ALA A 50 3.00 -7.04 17.61
C ALA A 50 2.90 -6.02 16.47
N LEU A 51 3.54 -6.33 15.34
CA LEU A 51 3.53 -5.49 14.15
C LEU A 51 2.86 -6.22 12.97
N THR A 52 2.02 -5.48 12.27
CA THR A 52 1.45 -5.85 10.96
C THR A 52 2.03 -4.92 9.91
N LEU A 53 2.73 -5.49 8.94
CA LEU A 53 3.29 -4.75 7.80
C LEU A 53 2.31 -4.80 6.64
N VAL A 54 1.95 -3.66 6.06
CA VAL A 54 1.04 -3.57 4.93
C VAL A 54 1.78 -2.98 3.73
N ASN A 55 1.74 -3.67 2.59
CA ASN A 55 2.43 -3.29 1.34
C ASN A 55 3.96 -3.15 1.53
N THR A 56 4.62 -4.28 1.78
CA THR A 56 6.00 -4.29 2.27
C THR A 56 7.02 -3.59 1.37
N VAL A 57 7.99 -2.96 2.03
CA VAL A 57 9.21 -2.40 1.45
C VAL A 57 10.39 -3.12 2.07
N ARG A 58 11.35 -3.56 1.25
CA ARG A 58 12.59 -4.15 1.77
C ARG A 58 13.41 -3.13 2.55
N LEU A 59 13.50 -3.31 3.86
CA LEU A 59 14.33 -2.49 4.74
C LEU A 59 15.79 -2.95 4.71
N THR A 60 16.69 -1.99 4.93
CA THR A 60 18.10 -2.22 5.27
C THR A 60 18.21 -2.80 6.68
N GLU A 61 19.37 -3.39 7.04
CA GLU A 61 19.60 -3.90 8.40
C GLU A 61 19.38 -2.84 9.48
N HIS A 62 19.78 -1.59 9.22
CA HIS A 62 19.48 -0.46 10.12
C HIS A 62 17.96 -0.24 10.24
N GLY A 63 17.24 -0.22 9.12
CA GLY A 63 15.78 -0.10 9.13
C GLY A 63 15.07 -1.26 9.85
N LEU A 64 15.59 -2.48 9.72
CA LEU A 64 15.10 -3.65 10.46
C LEU A 64 15.35 -3.51 11.96
N GLY A 65 16.50 -2.98 12.37
CA GLY A 65 16.76 -2.67 13.78
C GLY A 65 15.79 -1.64 14.36
N GLU A 66 15.41 -0.62 13.58
CA GLU A 66 14.37 0.35 14.00
C GLU A 66 12.98 -0.31 14.06
N LEU A 67 12.65 -1.18 13.11
CA LEU A 67 11.40 -1.94 13.11
C LEU A 67 11.30 -2.85 14.35
N GLU A 68 12.38 -3.56 14.68
CA GLU A 68 12.45 -4.48 15.82
C GLU A 68 12.35 -3.75 17.17
N LYS A 69 12.79 -2.48 17.25
CA LYS A 69 12.55 -1.62 18.42
C LYS A 69 11.08 -1.24 18.59
N LEU A 70 10.31 -1.13 17.50
CA LEU A 70 8.87 -0.87 17.58
C LEU A 70 8.10 -2.09 18.09
N GLY A 71 8.51 -3.30 17.70
CA GLY A 71 7.86 -4.54 18.11
C GLY A 71 8.24 -5.75 17.26
N ARG A 72 7.53 -6.85 17.45
CA ARG A 72 7.74 -8.10 16.73
C ARG A 72 6.84 -8.15 15.49
N VAL A 73 7.45 -8.30 14.31
CA VAL A 73 6.72 -8.58 13.06
C VAL A 73 5.95 -9.90 13.20
N ARG A 74 4.63 -9.82 13.14
CA ARG A 74 3.70 -10.96 13.26
C ARG A 74 3.02 -11.25 11.93
N ASP A 75 2.57 -10.21 11.24
CA ASP A 75 1.77 -10.32 10.03
C ASP A 75 2.34 -9.46 8.90
N VAL A 76 2.20 -9.97 7.68
CA VAL A 76 2.48 -9.27 6.43
C VAL A 76 1.24 -9.31 5.57
N VAL A 77 0.72 -8.13 5.20
CA VAL A 77 -0.51 -7.94 4.44
C VAL A 77 -0.17 -7.35 3.09
N ARG A 78 -0.62 -8.01 2.04
CA ARG A 78 -0.61 -7.51 0.67
C ARG A 78 -2.02 -7.14 0.25
N LEU A 79 -2.22 -5.86 -0.06
CA LEU A 79 -3.53 -5.37 -0.48
C LEU A 79 -3.76 -5.48 -2.00
N GLY A 80 -2.72 -5.30 -2.81
CA GLY A 80 -2.83 -5.25 -4.28
C GLY A 80 -1.97 -6.25 -5.02
N ALA A 81 -2.40 -6.63 -6.22
CA ALA A 81 -1.73 -7.59 -7.10
C ALA A 81 -0.36 -7.12 -7.59
N PHE A 82 -0.08 -5.82 -7.64
CA PHE A 82 1.20 -5.30 -8.11
C PHE A 82 2.20 -5.02 -6.98
N HIS A 83 1.87 -5.41 -5.76
CA HIS A 83 2.72 -5.31 -4.57
C HIS A 83 3.16 -6.67 -4.04
N GLY A 84 3.95 -6.68 -2.96
CA GLY A 84 4.28 -7.91 -2.23
C GLY A 84 5.57 -8.63 -2.63
N ARG A 85 6.42 -7.98 -3.45
CA ARG A 85 7.75 -8.54 -3.82
C ARG A 85 8.63 -8.85 -2.62
N ASP A 86 8.47 -8.10 -1.52
CA ASP A 86 9.28 -8.23 -0.31
C ASP A 86 8.60 -9.07 0.79
N ASP A 87 7.34 -9.49 0.59
CA ASP A 87 6.62 -10.30 1.58
C ASP A 87 7.36 -11.59 1.94
N PRO A 88 7.95 -12.35 0.98
CA PRO A 88 8.72 -13.55 1.29
C PRO A 88 9.88 -13.30 2.26
N PHE A 89 10.53 -12.14 2.17
CA PHE A 89 11.63 -11.81 3.06
C PHE A 89 11.16 -11.72 4.52
N TYR A 90 10.07 -10.98 4.77
CA TYR A 90 9.53 -10.84 6.12
C TYR A 90 8.94 -12.14 6.65
N ARG A 91 8.30 -12.94 5.78
CA ARG A 91 7.86 -14.30 6.13
C ARG A 91 9.03 -15.15 6.61
N ASP A 92 10.12 -15.21 5.85
CA ASP A 92 11.24 -16.10 6.17
C ASP A 92 12.09 -15.57 7.34
N ARG A 93 12.29 -14.25 7.44
CA ARG A 93 13.11 -13.61 8.48
C ARG A 93 12.45 -13.58 9.86
N TYR A 94 11.12 -13.45 9.91
CA TYR A 94 10.36 -13.27 11.16
C TYR A 94 9.37 -14.40 11.46
N GLY A 95 9.16 -15.33 10.52
CA GLY A 95 8.06 -16.29 10.61
C GLY A 95 6.68 -15.62 10.52
N ALA A 96 6.60 -14.49 9.80
CA ALA A 96 5.38 -13.70 9.72
C ALA A 96 4.27 -14.44 8.95
N THR A 97 3.04 -14.36 9.44
CA THR A 97 1.86 -14.87 8.74
C THR A 97 1.55 -13.94 7.57
N THR A 98 1.47 -14.50 6.36
CA THR A 98 1.16 -13.75 5.15
C THR A 98 -0.34 -13.73 4.87
N TRP A 99 -0.85 -12.55 4.52
CA TRP A 99 -2.25 -12.29 4.22
C TRP A 99 -2.39 -11.66 2.83
N ALA A 100 -3.26 -12.21 2.00
CA ALA A 100 -3.59 -11.66 0.68
C ALA A 100 -5.03 -12.00 0.29
N LEU A 101 -5.55 -11.41 -0.79
CA LEU A 101 -6.86 -11.81 -1.32
C LEU A 101 -6.85 -13.26 -1.83
N PRO A 102 -8.02 -13.92 -1.88
CA PRO A 102 -8.13 -15.31 -2.34
C PRO A 102 -7.45 -15.54 -3.69
N GLY A 103 -6.70 -16.64 -3.78
CA GLY A 103 -5.98 -17.03 -5.01
C GLY A 103 -4.68 -16.26 -5.31
N VAL A 104 -4.35 -15.20 -4.55
CA VAL A 104 -3.09 -14.46 -4.72
C VAL A 104 -1.92 -15.28 -4.16
N ARG A 105 -0.87 -15.46 -4.98
CA ARG A 105 0.40 -16.07 -4.55
C ARG A 105 1.42 -15.01 -4.18
N CYS A 106 2.25 -15.32 -3.19
CA CYS A 106 3.44 -14.55 -2.86
C CYS A 106 4.42 -14.54 -4.04
N ALA A 107 5.35 -13.58 -4.06
CA ALA A 107 6.32 -13.42 -5.15
C ALA A 107 7.23 -14.65 -5.37
N ASP A 108 7.36 -15.50 -4.35
CA ASP A 108 8.11 -16.75 -4.42
C ASP A 108 7.26 -17.98 -4.78
N GLY A 109 6.01 -17.77 -5.20
CA GLY A 109 5.07 -18.81 -5.63
C GLY A 109 4.32 -19.52 -4.51
N ARG A 110 4.71 -19.35 -3.24
CA ARG A 110 3.96 -19.91 -2.10
C ARG A 110 2.59 -19.22 -1.97
N PRO A 111 1.54 -19.94 -1.54
CA PRO A 111 0.28 -19.28 -1.18
C PRO A 111 0.49 -18.35 0.03
N ALA A 112 -0.42 -17.40 0.20
CA ALA A 112 -0.56 -16.71 1.48
C ALA A 112 -1.04 -17.70 2.56
N ASP A 113 -0.63 -17.49 3.81
CA ASP A 113 -1.05 -18.34 4.94
C ASP A 113 -2.51 -18.11 5.31
N ARG A 114 -3.02 -16.91 5.05
CA ARG A 114 -4.39 -16.47 5.34
C ARG A 114 -4.95 -15.64 4.19
N GLU A 115 -6.26 -15.71 4.02
CA GLU A 115 -6.98 -14.89 3.05
C GLU A 115 -7.54 -13.62 3.72
N LEU A 116 -7.52 -12.51 2.99
CA LEU A 116 -8.24 -11.29 3.34
C LEU A 116 -9.70 -11.44 2.95
N ASP A 117 -10.60 -11.20 3.91
CA ASP A 117 -12.05 -11.30 3.74
C ASP A 117 -12.72 -10.10 4.42
N PRO A 118 -13.59 -9.33 3.72
CA PRO A 118 -14.38 -8.24 4.30
C PRO A 118 -15.23 -8.62 5.53
N THR A 119 -15.54 -9.90 5.71
CA THR A 119 -16.36 -10.44 6.79
C THR A 119 -15.54 -11.01 7.94
N ALA A 120 -14.21 -11.13 7.79
CA ALA A 120 -13.31 -11.67 8.79
C ALA A 120 -12.50 -10.57 9.50
N PRO A 121 -11.95 -10.85 10.70
CA PRO A 121 -11.03 -9.93 11.36
C PRO A 121 -9.76 -9.67 10.53
N PHE A 122 -9.39 -8.39 10.40
CA PHE A 122 -8.09 -7.98 9.90
C PHE A 122 -7.00 -8.22 10.96
N PRO A 123 -5.74 -8.55 10.59
CA PRO A 123 -4.64 -8.77 11.55
C PRO A 123 -4.15 -7.51 12.29
N ALA A 124 -4.96 -6.47 12.43
CA ALA A 124 -4.73 -5.33 13.32
C ALA A 124 -6.06 -4.85 13.91
N HIS A 125 -6.05 -4.44 15.18
CA HIS A 125 -7.27 -4.17 15.95
C HIS A 125 -8.25 -3.22 15.23
N GLY A 126 -9.48 -3.71 15.03
CA GLY A 126 -10.59 -2.97 14.46
C GLY A 126 -10.53 -2.70 12.96
N GLY A 127 -9.48 -3.15 12.26
CA GLY A 127 -9.36 -2.99 10.82
C GLY A 127 -10.47 -3.71 10.05
N LYS A 128 -11.03 -3.02 9.06
CA LYS A 128 -12.07 -3.57 8.18
C LYS A 128 -11.59 -3.61 6.74
N VAL A 129 -11.56 -4.80 6.16
CA VAL A 129 -11.14 -5.02 4.77
C VAL A 129 -12.25 -4.55 3.82
N PHE A 130 -11.84 -3.86 2.76
CA PHE A 130 -12.65 -3.49 1.62
C PHE A 130 -12.02 -4.12 0.37
N VAL A 131 -12.84 -4.62 -0.55
CA VAL A 131 -12.37 -5.23 -1.81
C VAL A 131 -12.96 -4.49 -3.00
N PHE A 132 -12.09 -4.18 -3.97
CA PHE A 132 -12.49 -3.73 -5.31
C PHE A 132 -12.90 -4.95 -6.13
N SER A 133 -14.19 -5.30 -6.06
CA SER A 133 -14.74 -6.54 -6.62
C SER A 133 -14.84 -6.56 -8.14
N THR A 134 -14.74 -5.40 -8.79
CA THR A 134 -14.88 -5.26 -10.25
C THR A 134 -13.55 -5.10 -10.98
N ALA A 135 -12.45 -4.89 -10.24
CA ALA A 135 -11.12 -4.77 -10.81
C ALA A 135 -10.65 -6.10 -11.41
N ALA A 136 -10.01 -6.05 -12.58
CA ALA A 136 -9.48 -7.23 -13.26
C ALA A 136 -8.35 -7.93 -12.48
N PHE A 137 -7.64 -7.18 -11.62
CA PHE A 137 -6.61 -7.70 -10.74
C PHE A 137 -7.01 -7.52 -9.27
N PRO A 138 -6.65 -8.46 -8.38
CA PRO A 138 -6.95 -8.37 -6.95
C PRO A 138 -6.47 -7.07 -6.32
N GLU A 139 -7.38 -6.36 -5.67
CA GLU A 139 -7.11 -5.11 -4.97
C GLU A 139 -8.04 -4.93 -3.77
N ALA A 140 -7.44 -4.57 -2.64
CA ALA A 140 -8.12 -4.31 -1.39
C ALA A 140 -7.69 -2.97 -0.80
N ALA A 141 -8.49 -2.51 0.15
CA ALA A 141 -8.13 -1.46 1.10
C ALA A 141 -8.48 -1.93 2.51
N VAL A 142 -7.98 -1.23 3.53
CA VAL A 142 -8.41 -1.43 4.91
C VAL A 142 -8.72 -0.09 5.56
N VAL A 143 -9.83 -0.02 6.30
CA VAL A 143 -10.14 1.13 7.13
C VAL A 143 -9.87 0.78 8.58
N LEU A 144 -9.00 1.54 9.21
CA LEU A 144 -8.76 1.48 10.65
C LEU A 144 -9.65 2.52 11.35
N PRO A 145 -10.27 2.22 12.51
CA PRO A 145 -11.26 3.09 13.13
C PRO A 145 -10.67 4.27 13.91
N GLN A 146 -9.37 4.28 14.20
CA GLN A 146 -8.69 5.35 14.94
C GLN A 146 -8.69 6.67 14.16
N GLU A 147 -8.49 7.79 14.86
CA GLU A 147 -8.31 9.12 14.24
C GLU A 147 -9.49 9.58 13.34
N GLY A 148 -10.71 9.11 13.60
CA GLY A 148 -11.86 9.38 12.74
C GLY A 148 -11.85 8.57 11.41
N GLY A 149 -10.98 7.59 11.33
CA GLY A 149 -10.85 6.62 10.25
C GLY A 149 -9.61 6.87 9.39
N ILE A 150 -8.76 5.85 9.25
CA ILE A 150 -7.57 5.85 8.41
C ILE A 150 -7.76 4.82 7.30
N LEU A 151 -7.89 5.29 6.06
CA LEU A 151 -7.98 4.43 4.89
C LEU A 151 -6.57 4.07 4.40
N ILE A 152 -6.25 2.78 4.34
CA ILE A 152 -4.99 2.28 3.77
C ILE A 152 -5.30 1.63 2.42
N THR A 153 -4.64 2.09 1.36
CA THR A 153 -4.87 1.62 -0.01
C THR A 153 -3.59 1.09 -0.66
N CYS A 154 -3.74 0.41 -1.80
CA CYS A 154 -2.64 0.01 -2.65
C CYS A 154 -2.59 0.86 -3.92
N ASP A 155 -2.83 0.27 -5.08
CA ASP A 155 -2.67 0.92 -6.38
C ASP A 155 -3.92 1.70 -6.81
N ALA A 156 -5.11 1.34 -6.30
CA ALA A 156 -6.37 1.96 -6.72
C ALA A 156 -6.53 3.42 -6.31
N VAL A 157 -5.83 3.84 -5.25
CA VAL A 157 -5.74 5.24 -4.81
C VAL A 157 -4.34 5.51 -4.30
N GLN A 158 -3.67 6.52 -4.86
CA GLN A 158 -2.28 6.87 -4.59
C GLN A 158 -2.16 8.30 -4.03
N ASN A 159 -1.08 8.61 -3.32
CA ASN A 159 -0.85 9.93 -2.74
C ASN A 159 0.60 10.42 -2.92
N TRP A 160 1.17 10.21 -4.10
CA TRP A 160 2.38 10.93 -4.50
C TRP A 160 2.03 12.39 -4.76
N THR A 161 2.21 13.27 -3.77
CA THR A 161 1.96 14.71 -3.93
C THR A 161 3.14 15.47 -4.55
N ARG A 162 4.27 14.80 -4.70
CA ARG A 162 5.52 15.30 -5.28
C ARG A 162 6.36 14.14 -5.80
N VAL A 163 7.31 14.43 -6.68
CA VAL A 163 8.41 13.51 -6.98
C VAL A 163 9.36 13.52 -5.78
N ASP A 164 9.29 12.48 -4.96
CA ASP A 164 10.10 12.37 -3.74
C ASP A 164 11.53 11.86 -4.03
N PRO A 165 12.45 11.91 -3.04
CA PRO A 165 13.86 11.54 -3.25
C PRO A 165 14.12 10.09 -3.68
N PHE A 166 13.12 9.20 -3.66
CA PHE A 166 13.29 7.81 -4.08
C PHE A 166 12.92 7.56 -5.54
N PHE A 167 12.38 8.56 -6.24
CA PHE A 167 12.24 8.53 -7.69
C PHE A 167 13.57 8.74 -8.41
N SER A 168 13.74 8.16 -9.60
CA SER A 168 14.73 8.70 -10.53
C SER A 168 14.19 9.98 -11.16
N LYS A 169 15.07 10.86 -11.61
CA LYS A 169 14.67 12.12 -12.26
C LYS A 169 13.79 11.84 -13.49
N GLU A 170 14.20 10.90 -14.33
CA GLU A 170 13.54 10.55 -15.59
C GLU A 170 12.13 9.99 -15.33
N THR A 171 11.99 9.10 -14.35
CA THR A 171 10.69 8.53 -13.97
C THR A 171 9.78 9.62 -13.39
N GLY A 172 10.34 10.47 -12.53
CA GLY A 172 9.60 11.57 -11.91
C GLY A 172 9.06 12.58 -12.92
N ASP A 173 9.89 13.03 -13.86
CA ASP A 173 9.48 13.96 -14.92
C ASP A 173 8.37 13.34 -15.77
N SER A 174 8.52 12.08 -16.19
CA SER A 174 7.50 11.37 -16.96
C SER A 174 6.18 11.20 -16.19
N PHE A 175 6.22 10.92 -14.89
CA PHE A 175 5.02 10.75 -14.07
C PHE A 175 4.31 12.08 -13.82
N LEU A 176 5.04 13.20 -13.75
CA LEU A 176 4.46 14.54 -13.70
C LEU A 176 3.72 14.85 -15.00
N GLU A 177 4.35 14.61 -16.16
CA GLU A 177 3.75 14.83 -17.48
C GLU A 177 2.49 13.99 -17.69
N GLN A 178 2.47 12.75 -17.20
CA GLN A 178 1.32 11.85 -17.27
C GLN A 178 0.22 12.14 -16.24
N GLY A 179 0.43 13.10 -15.32
CA GLY A 179 -0.54 13.41 -14.25
C GLY A 179 -0.66 12.33 -13.18
N LEU A 180 0.36 11.49 -13.00
CA LEU A 180 0.40 10.42 -12.00
C LEU A 180 0.76 10.94 -10.59
N ILE A 181 1.38 12.11 -10.50
CA ILE A 181 1.69 12.79 -9.25
C ILE A 181 0.52 13.70 -8.86
N GLY A 182 -0.20 13.33 -7.81
CA GLY A 182 -1.28 14.11 -7.23
C GLY A 182 -1.80 13.54 -5.91
N ALA A 183 -2.44 14.41 -5.12
CA ALA A 183 -3.07 14.01 -3.87
C ALA A 183 -4.34 13.16 -4.11
N ALA A 184 -4.45 12.03 -3.40
CA ALA A 184 -5.50 11.02 -3.53
C ALA A 184 -5.81 10.65 -5.00
N ASN A 185 -4.78 10.54 -5.82
CA ASN A 185 -4.90 10.27 -7.25
C ASN A 185 -5.52 8.88 -7.50
N ILE A 186 -6.32 8.77 -8.56
CA ILE A 186 -6.75 7.49 -9.13
C ILE A 186 -5.94 7.36 -10.43
N PRO A 187 -4.84 6.59 -10.45
CA PRO A 187 -3.90 6.62 -11.56
C PRO A 187 -4.53 6.12 -12.86
N SER A 188 -4.29 6.81 -13.98
CA SER A 188 -4.74 6.35 -15.31
C SER A 188 -4.15 4.99 -15.69
N THR A 189 -2.93 4.70 -15.23
CA THR A 189 -2.27 3.39 -15.38
C THR A 189 -3.02 2.28 -14.65
N TRP A 190 -3.50 2.53 -13.42
CA TRP A 190 -4.35 1.61 -12.67
C TRP A 190 -5.69 1.38 -13.39
N LEU A 191 -6.36 2.47 -13.81
CA LEU A 191 -7.62 2.38 -14.55
C LEU A 191 -7.48 1.57 -15.83
N SER A 192 -6.39 1.76 -16.57
CA SER A 192 -6.12 1.04 -17.82
C SER A 192 -5.81 -0.44 -17.60
N ALA A 193 -5.08 -0.77 -16.52
CA ALA A 193 -4.71 -2.15 -16.22
C ALA A 193 -5.86 -2.97 -15.62
N CYS A 194 -6.71 -2.33 -14.81
CA CYS A 194 -7.70 -3.04 -14.00
C CYS A 194 -9.14 -2.81 -14.42
N SER A 195 -9.42 -1.79 -15.23
CA SER A 195 -10.76 -1.42 -15.71
C SER A 195 -11.85 -1.52 -14.62
N PRO A 196 -11.65 -0.95 -13.41
CA PRO A 196 -12.62 -1.07 -12.33
C PRO A 196 -13.90 -0.28 -12.64
N ASP A 197 -15.03 -0.75 -12.13
CA ASP A 197 -16.29 -0.03 -12.17
C ASP A 197 -16.30 1.11 -11.14
N ALA A 198 -16.87 2.26 -11.51
CA ALA A 198 -17.06 3.39 -10.62
C ALA A 198 -17.83 3.02 -9.32
N ALA A 199 -18.66 1.98 -9.34
CA ALA A 199 -19.38 1.44 -8.19
C ALA A 199 -18.43 1.03 -7.05
N ASP A 200 -17.25 0.48 -7.34
CA ASP A 200 -16.27 0.16 -6.29
C ASP A 200 -15.82 1.43 -5.56
N TYR A 201 -15.53 2.49 -6.31
CA TYR A 201 -15.15 3.77 -5.73
C TYR A 201 -16.29 4.44 -4.95
N ARG A 202 -17.54 4.35 -5.45
CA ARG A 202 -18.74 4.82 -4.71
C ARG A 202 -18.91 4.09 -3.38
N ARG A 203 -18.71 2.76 -3.36
CA ARG A 203 -18.71 1.97 -2.11
C ARG A 203 -17.56 2.39 -1.19
N LEU A 204 -16.35 2.59 -1.73
CA LEU A 204 -15.19 3.00 -0.93
C LEU A 204 -15.44 4.33 -0.19
N VAL A 205 -15.93 5.36 -0.86
CA VAL A 205 -16.21 6.67 -0.23
C VAL A 205 -17.50 6.73 0.59
N SER A 206 -18.24 5.62 0.64
CA SER A 206 -19.33 5.43 1.62
C SER A 206 -18.80 4.99 3.00
N LEU A 207 -17.58 4.46 3.07
CA LEU A 207 -16.90 4.16 4.33
C LEU A 207 -16.54 5.45 5.06
N THR A 208 -16.56 5.44 6.39
CA THR A 208 -16.13 6.60 7.20
C THR A 208 -14.61 6.60 7.36
N PHE A 209 -13.95 7.62 6.81
CA PHE A 209 -12.53 7.89 7.03
C PHE A 209 -12.20 9.36 6.87
N ARG A 210 -11.16 9.80 7.56
CA ARG A 210 -10.65 11.17 7.59
C ARG A 210 -9.25 11.26 6.95
N HIS A 211 -8.45 10.22 7.13
CA HIS A 211 -7.06 10.14 6.66
C HIS A 211 -6.89 9.05 5.61
N LEU A 212 -5.84 9.16 4.80
CA LEU A 212 -5.45 8.13 3.83
C LEU A 212 -3.94 7.88 3.88
N ILE A 213 -3.53 6.61 3.84
CA ILE A 213 -2.15 6.20 3.64
C ILE A 213 -2.13 5.16 2.51
N SER A 214 -1.68 5.55 1.32
CA SER A 214 -1.54 4.63 0.19
C SER A 214 -0.21 3.90 0.21
N ALA A 215 -0.06 2.86 -0.62
CA ALA A 215 1.22 2.23 -0.95
C ALA A 215 2.20 3.16 -1.71
N HIS A 216 1.82 4.43 -1.89
CA HIS A 216 2.48 5.37 -2.81
C HIS A 216 2.45 6.77 -2.21
N GLY A 217 3.59 7.26 -1.74
CA GLY A 217 3.75 8.61 -1.19
C GLY A 217 3.47 8.73 0.31
N GLU A 218 3.25 9.97 0.75
CA GLU A 218 3.10 10.32 2.17
C GLU A 218 1.64 10.18 2.65
N PRO A 219 1.38 10.07 3.96
CA PRO A 219 0.03 10.15 4.51
C PRO A 219 -0.71 11.44 4.12
N LEU A 220 -1.96 11.32 3.70
CA LEU A 220 -2.91 12.42 3.51
C LEU A 220 -3.77 12.58 4.77
N ARG A 221 -3.77 13.78 5.37
CA ARG A 221 -4.49 14.05 6.62
C ARG A 221 -5.77 14.87 6.40
N ASP A 222 -6.72 14.68 7.32
CA ASP A 222 -7.94 15.47 7.55
C ASP A 222 -9.03 15.42 6.49
N ASP A 223 -8.70 15.64 5.21
CA ASP A 223 -9.69 15.84 4.15
C ASP A 223 -9.68 14.72 3.10
N ALA A 224 -9.20 13.53 3.46
CA ALA A 224 -8.95 12.46 2.50
C ALA A 224 -10.23 12.01 1.77
N GLN A 225 -11.34 11.84 2.50
CA GLN A 225 -12.60 11.40 1.90
C GLN A 225 -13.18 12.45 0.95
N ALA A 226 -13.18 13.73 1.35
CA ALA A 226 -13.69 14.82 0.52
C ALA A 226 -12.84 15.00 -0.75
N LEU A 227 -11.51 14.91 -0.64
CA LEU A 227 -10.63 14.96 -1.79
C LEU A 227 -10.83 13.76 -2.71
N LEU A 228 -10.92 12.54 -2.16
CA LEU A 228 -11.12 11.34 -2.96
C LEU A 228 -12.46 11.38 -3.71
N ARG A 229 -13.55 11.90 -3.11
CA ARG A 229 -14.82 12.12 -3.81
C ARG A 229 -14.66 13.02 -5.04
N ARG A 230 -13.90 14.11 -4.94
CA ARG A 230 -13.60 14.99 -6.10
C ARG A 230 -12.80 14.25 -7.17
N ARG A 231 -11.85 13.41 -6.78
CA ARG A 231 -11.03 12.60 -7.70
C ARG A 231 -11.85 11.55 -8.43
N ILE A 232 -12.79 10.90 -7.74
CA ILE A 232 -13.74 9.96 -8.34
C ILE A 232 -14.61 10.64 -9.38
N ALA A 233 -15.19 11.81 -9.05
CA ALA A 233 -16.02 12.56 -10.01
C ALA A 233 -15.24 12.97 -11.28
N ALA A 234 -13.95 13.24 -11.17
CA ALA A 234 -13.09 13.53 -12.31
C ALA A 234 -12.71 12.28 -13.12
N ALA A 235 -12.46 11.15 -12.45
CA ALA A 235 -12.04 9.91 -13.09
C ALA A 235 -13.20 9.13 -13.74
N PHE A 236 -14.41 9.29 -13.21
CA PHE A 236 -15.63 8.61 -13.67
C PHE A 236 -16.75 9.64 -13.91
N PRO A 237 -16.65 10.45 -14.98
CA PRO A 237 -17.73 11.36 -15.35
C PRO A 237 -19.00 10.57 -15.72
N GLU A 238 -20.17 11.19 -15.48
CA GLU A 238 -21.47 10.65 -15.89
C GLU A 238 -21.66 10.66 -17.42
#